data_AF-A0A2V5L023-F1
#
_entry.id   AF-A0A2V5L023-F1
#
_cell.length_a   1.000
_cell.length_b   1.000
_cell.length_c   1.000
_cell.angle_alpha   90.00
_cell.angle_beta   90.00
_cell.angle_gamma   90.00
#
_symmetry.space_group_name_H-M   'P 1'
#
loop_
_entity.id
_entity.type
_entity.pdbx_description
1 polymer ?
#
loop_
_entity_poly.entity_id
_entity_poly.type
_entity_poly.pdbx_seq_one_letter_code
_entity_poly.pdbx_strand_id
1 'polypeptide(L)'
;MTFFVAAMAVAATFIGVRLWTVHEQTSDWALWPREVPSKVQFAGRDYNCGPVGRADTLNGLIFQGRTAGGGDIYAQPRKSDARVFIAVRTNGGVYMCNLLGGP
;
A
#
# COMPACT_ATOMS: atom_id res chain seq x y z
N MET A 1 33.14 -10.49 -22.27
CA MET A 1 33.15 -10.39 -20.79
C MET A 1 32.66 -9.02 -20.30
N THR A 2 33.11 -7.91 -20.88
CA THR A 2 32.66 -6.53 -20.56
C THR A 2 31.16 -6.29 -20.74
N PHE A 3 30.54 -6.79 -21.83
CA PHE A 3 29.09 -6.64 -22.06
C PHE A 3 28.24 -7.30 -20.97
N PHE A 4 28.65 -8.46 -20.47
CA PHE A 4 27.92 -9.17 -19.41
C PHE A 4 27.98 -8.41 -18.08
N VAL A 5 29.15 -7.88 -17.73
CA VAL A 5 29.34 -7.04 -16.53
C VAL A 5 28.51 -5.77 -16.61
N ALA A 6 28.52 -5.10 -17.78
CA ALA A 6 27.71 -3.90 -17.99
C ALA A 6 26.20 -4.21 -17.88
N ALA A 7 25.74 -5.32 -18.47
CA ALA A 7 24.34 -5.74 -18.36
C ALA A 7 23.94 -6.02 -16.91
N MET A 8 24.81 -6.69 -16.13
CA MET A 8 24.55 -6.94 -14.70
C MET A 8 24.50 -5.64 -13.89
N ALA A 9 25.40 -4.69 -14.14
CA ALA A 9 25.40 -3.40 -13.45
C ALA A 9 24.11 -2.62 -13.72
N VAL A 10 23.64 -2.62 -14.97
CA VAL A 10 22.36 -1.99 -15.34
C VAL A 10 21.19 -2.68 -14.65
N ALA A 11 21.14 -4.02 -14.67
CA ALA A 11 20.09 -4.78 -14.00
C ALA A 11 20.05 -4.52 -12.49
N ALA A 12 21.22 -4.51 -11.82
CA ALA A 12 21.32 -4.20 -10.40
C ALA A 12 20.79 -2.79 -10.08
N THR A 13 21.06 -1.82 -10.96
CA THR A 13 20.56 -0.44 -10.81
C THR A 13 19.03 -0.41 -10.87
N PHE A 14 18.42 -1.07 -11.87
CA PHE A 14 16.96 -1.14 -11.99
C PHE A 14 16.30 -1.82 -10.80
N ILE A 15 16.89 -2.90 -10.28
CA ILE A 15 16.42 -3.62 -9.09
C ILE A 15 16.47 -2.67 -7.87
N GLY A 16 17.57 -1.96 -7.67
CA GLY A 16 17.72 -1.00 -6.57
C GLY A 16 16.70 0.13 -6.62
N VAL A 17 16.50 0.75 -7.79
CA VAL A 17 15.49 1.80 -7.98
C VAL A 17 14.08 1.29 -7.70
N ARG A 18 13.77 0.07 -8.16
CA ARG A 18 12.47 -0.56 -7.89
C ARG A 18 12.24 -0.79 -6.41
N LEU A 19 13.23 -1.36 -5.70
CA LEU A 19 13.16 -1.57 -4.25
C LEU A 19 12.94 -0.26 -3.51
N TRP A 20 13.69 0.78 -3.86
CA TRP A 20 13.56 2.10 -3.26
C TRP A 20 12.16 2.69 -3.45
N THR A 21 11.64 2.63 -4.68
CA THR A 21 10.32 3.15 -5.02
C THR A 21 9.21 2.42 -4.25
N VAL A 22 9.29 1.09 -4.15
CA VAL A 22 8.32 0.32 -3.35
C VAL A 22 8.44 0.68 -1.87
N HIS A 23 9.65 0.78 -1.35
CA HIS A 23 9.89 1.12 0.05
C HIS A 23 9.30 2.48 0.43
N GLU A 24 9.51 3.51 -0.40
CA GLU A 24 8.92 4.84 -0.18
C GLU A 24 7.38 4.79 -0.13
N GLN A 25 6.76 4.03 -1.03
CA GLN A 25 5.30 3.95 -1.14
C GLN A 25 4.65 3.09 -0.06
N THR A 26 5.27 1.96 0.30
CA THR A 26 4.63 0.93 1.13
C THR A 26 5.32 0.68 2.46
N SER A 27 6.46 1.32 2.71
CA SER A 27 7.38 1.01 3.82
C SER A 27 7.91 -0.43 3.81
N ASP A 28 7.79 -1.16 2.68
CA ASP A 28 8.24 -2.54 2.54
C ASP A 28 9.48 -2.64 1.64
N TRP A 29 10.48 -3.42 2.05
CA TRP A 29 11.63 -3.76 1.20
C TRP A 29 11.31 -4.97 0.32
N ALA A 30 10.53 -4.75 -0.74
CA ALA A 30 10.14 -5.78 -1.69
C ALA A 30 10.16 -5.26 -3.13
N LEU A 31 10.44 -6.12 -4.11
CA LEU A 31 10.36 -5.75 -5.54
C LEU A 31 8.91 -5.56 -6.00
N TRP A 32 8.01 -6.30 -5.35
CA TRP A 32 6.59 -6.32 -5.63
C TRP A 32 5.85 -5.99 -4.33
N PRO A 33 5.03 -4.94 -4.32
CA PRO A 33 4.22 -4.60 -3.16
C PRO A 33 3.14 -5.67 -2.93
N ARG A 34 2.81 -5.92 -1.67
CA ARG A 34 1.71 -6.81 -1.27
C ARG A 34 0.36 -6.13 -1.54
N GLU A 35 -0.69 -6.93 -1.75
CA GLU A 35 -2.06 -6.41 -1.88
C GLU A 35 -2.47 -5.53 -0.68
N VAL A 36 -2.05 -5.94 0.53
CA VAL A 36 -2.07 -5.12 1.75
C VAL A 36 -0.62 -4.84 2.17
N PRO A 37 -0.05 -3.70 1.73
CA PRO A 37 1.27 -3.27 2.17
C PRO A 37 1.26 -2.79 3.62
N SER A 38 2.42 -2.68 4.27
CA SER A 38 2.50 -2.19 5.66
C SER A 38 1.99 -0.76 5.81
N LYS A 39 2.25 0.09 4.81
CA LYS A 39 1.74 1.46 4.67
C LYS A 39 0.95 1.62 3.38
N VAL A 40 -0.18 2.30 3.44
CA VAL A 40 -0.99 2.69 2.28
C VAL A 40 -1.13 4.21 2.25
N GLN A 41 -0.68 4.83 1.16
CA GLN A 41 -0.94 6.24 0.91
C GLN A 41 -2.29 6.38 0.18
N PHE A 42 -3.22 7.12 0.76
CA PHE A 42 -4.56 7.33 0.22
C PHE A 42 -5.07 8.73 0.53
N ALA A 43 -5.63 9.40 -0.48
CA ALA A 43 -6.16 10.77 -0.37
C ALA A 43 -5.16 11.77 0.27
N GLY A 44 -3.87 11.64 -0.06
CA GLY A 44 -2.80 12.50 0.46
C GLY A 44 -2.40 12.22 1.92
N ARG A 45 -2.90 11.13 2.52
CA ARG A 45 -2.59 10.71 3.90
C ARG A 45 -1.98 9.32 3.91
N ASP A 46 -1.21 9.01 4.94
CA ASP A 46 -0.63 7.69 5.15
C ASP A 46 -1.47 6.88 6.14
N TYR A 47 -1.65 5.59 5.88
CA TYR A 47 -2.38 4.66 6.74
C TYR A 47 -1.50 3.45 7.06
N ASN A 48 -1.50 3.04 8.32
CA ASN A 48 -0.86 1.83 8.82
C ASN A 48 -1.80 0.65 8.63
N CYS A 49 -1.39 -0.29 7.79
CA CYS A 49 -2.07 -1.55 7.52
C CYS A 49 -1.25 -2.75 8.04
N GLY A 50 -0.42 -2.55 9.08
CA GLY A 50 0.32 -3.60 9.79
C GLY A 50 -0.58 -4.69 10.38
N PRO A 51 -0.21 -5.42 11.45
CA PRO A 51 -1.06 -6.49 11.99
C PRO A 51 -2.27 -5.90 12.75
N VAL A 52 -3.11 -5.16 12.05
CA VAL A 52 -4.35 -4.56 12.52
C VAL A 52 -5.51 -5.39 11.99
N GLY A 53 -6.51 -5.57 12.85
CA GLY A 53 -7.51 -6.63 12.75
C GLY A 53 -8.16 -6.77 11.37
N ARG A 54 -8.35 -8.04 10.99
CA ARG A 54 -9.28 -8.42 9.93
C ARG A 54 -10.66 -7.88 10.30
N ALA A 55 -11.27 -7.09 9.44
CA ALA A 55 -12.66 -6.69 9.61
C ALA A 55 -13.57 -7.69 8.92
N ASP A 56 -14.73 -7.94 9.52
CA ASP A 56 -15.72 -8.85 8.94
C ASP A 56 -16.61 -8.17 7.89
N THR A 57 -16.67 -6.83 7.86
CA THR A 57 -17.61 -6.10 6.99
C THR A 57 -17.04 -4.79 6.45
N LEU A 58 -17.57 -4.34 5.30
CA LEU A 58 -17.31 -3.02 4.69
C LEU A 58 -18.49 -2.04 4.87
N ASN A 59 -19.36 -2.27 5.86
CA ASN A 59 -20.63 -1.55 5.97
C ASN A 59 -20.44 -0.03 6.00
N GLY A 60 -21.09 0.67 5.08
CA GLY A 60 -21.02 2.13 4.95
C GLY A 60 -19.75 2.66 4.26
N LEU A 61 -18.82 1.79 3.85
CA LEU A 61 -17.64 2.17 3.07
C LEU A 61 -17.91 1.97 1.57
N ILE A 62 -17.41 2.91 0.77
CA ILE A 62 -17.48 2.84 -0.69
C ILE A 62 -16.09 2.63 -1.27
N PHE A 63 -16.02 1.93 -2.40
CA PHE A 63 -14.78 1.77 -3.16
C PHE A 63 -14.26 3.13 -3.62
N GLN A 64 -12.96 3.40 -3.41
CA GLN A 64 -12.35 4.70 -3.72
C GLN A 64 -10.94 4.60 -4.33
N GLY A 65 -10.42 3.40 -4.59
CA GLY A 65 -9.14 3.24 -5.25
C GLY A 65 -8.49 1.89 -5.00
N ARG A 66 -7.20 1.78 -5.30
CA ARG A 66 -6.42 0.56 -5.10
C ARG A 66 -5.07 0.85 -4.45
N THR A 67 -4.56 -0.10 -3.69
CA THR A 67 -3.19 -0.08 -3.15
C THR A 67 -2.19 -0.35 -4.28
N ALA A 68 -0.90 -0.04 -4.03
CA ALA A 68 0.17 -0.31 -4.99
C ALA A 68 0.31 -1.80 -5.36
N GLY A 69 -0.08 -2.71 -4.46
CA GLY A 69 -0.12 -4.16 -4.71
C GLY A 69 -1.45 -4.69 -5.22
N GLY A 70 -2.44 -3.81 -5.50
CA GLY A 70 -3.68 -4.19 -6.17
C GLY A 70 -4.89 -4.50 -5.28
N GLY A 71 -4.79 -4.31 -3.95
CA GLY A 71 -5.93 -4.43 -3.04
C GLY A 71 -6.92 -3.27 -3.21
N ASP A 72 -8.21 -3.52 -3.05
CA ASP A 72 -9.25 -2.49 -3.24
C ASP A 72 -9.43 -1.67 -1.96
N ILE A 73 -9.35 -0.34 -2.07
CA ILE A 73 -9.48 0.61 -0.95
C ILE A 73 -10.94 1.04 -0.82
N TYR A 74 -11.49 0.85 0.37
CA TYR A 74 -12.81 1.27 0.79
C TYR A 74 -12.70 2.29 1.92
N ALA A 75 -13.49 3.35 1.84
CA ALA A 75 -13.51 4.41 2.84
C ALA A 75 -14.89 5.07 2.93
N GLN A 76 -15.13 5.81 4.01
CA GLN A 76 -16.37 6.59 4.16
C GLN A 76 -16.52 7.61 3.00
N PRO A 77 -17.75 8.01 2.64
CA PRO A 77 -17.97 9.06 1.65
C PRO A 77 -17.24 10.37 2.02
N ARG A 78 -16.82 11.16 1.02
CA ARG A 78 -16.01 12.40 1.12
C ARG A 78 -16.45 13.47 2.13
N LYS A 79 -17.62 13.34 2.77
CA LYS A 79 -18.15 14.32 3.73
C LYS A 79 -17.67 14.14 5.17
N SER A 80 -16.89 13.09 5.50
CA SER A 80 -16.27 13.00 6.83
C SER A 80 -14.85 13.57 6.78
N ASP A 81 -14.67 14.75 7.37
CA ASP A 81 -13.42 15.51 7.35
C ASP A 81 -12.27 14.87 8.16
N ALA A 82 -12.52 13.74 8.83
CA ALA A 82 -11.50 12.98 9.52
C ALA A 82 -11.63 11.49 9.19
N ARG A 83 -11.10 11.08 8.04
CA ARG A 83 -10.93 9.64 7.73
C ARG A 83 -9.78 9.12 8.56
N VAL A 84 -10.11 8.66 9.76
CA VAL A 84 -9.16 8.06 10.69
C VAL A 84 -8.88 6.59 10.35
N PHE A 85 -9.68 5.97 9.47
CA PHE A 85 -9.46 4.63 8.97
C PHE A 85 -9.90 4.46 7.50
N ILE A 86 -9.29 3.46 6.85
CA ILE A 86 -9.74 2.87 5.58
C ILE A 86 -9.81 1.36 5.73
N ALA A 87 -10.49 0.68 4.82
CA ALA A 87 -10.46 -0.77 4.70
C ALA A 87 -9.85 -1.17 3.36
N VAL A 88 -9.00 -2.19 3.35
CA VAL A 88 -8.44 -2.80 2.14
C VAL A 88 -9.03 -4.19 1.98
N ARG A 89 -9.73 -4.43 0.88
CA ARG A 89 -10.26 -5.74 0.50
C ARG A 89 -9.30 -6.44 -0.45
N THR A 90 -9.11 -7.73 -0.19
CA THR A 90 -8.31 -8.65 -1.00
C THR A 90 -9.05 -9.98 -1.15
N ASN A 91 -8.48 -10.91 -1.91
CA ASN A 91 -8.96 -12.29 -1.92
C ASN A 91 -8.79 -12.98 -0.55
N GLY A 92 -7.84 -12.52 0.26
CA GLY A 92 -7.55 -13.08 1.58
C GLY A 92 -8.45 -12.58 2.70
N GLY A 93 -9.17 -11.47 2.50
CA GLY A 93 -10.05 -10.86 3.50
C GLY A 93 -10.10 -9.33 3.43
N VAL A 94 -10.70 -8.72 4.45
CA VAL A 94 -10.76 -7.27 4.62
C VAL A 94 -9.87 -6.86 5.80
N TYR A 95 -9.05 -5.84 5.59
CA TYR A 95 -8.05 -5.38 6.54
C TYR A 95 -8.29 -3.90 6.85
N MET A 96 -8.35 -3.54 8.13
CA MET A 96 -8.52 -2.15 8.54
C MET A 96 -7.17 -1.48 8.65
N CYS A 97 -7.03 -0.30 8.04
CA CYS A 97 -5.85 0.51 8.16
C CYS A 97 -6.16 1.80 8.90
N ASN A 98 -5.38 2.11 9.92
CA ASN A 98 -5.54 3.32 10.71
C ASN A 98 -4.65 4.42 10.16
N LEU A 99 -5.13 5.65 10.22
CA LEU A 99 -4.35 6.80 9.83
C LEU A 99 -3.03 6.88 10.62
N LEU A 100 -1.94 7.20 9.92
CA LEU A 100 -0.65 7.56 10.49
C LEU A 100 -0.57 9.09 10.67
N GLY A 101 -0.36 9.53 11.91
CA GLY A 101 -0.37 10.96 12.25
C GLY A 101 -1.77 11.46 12.66
N GLY A 102 -1.83 12.71 13.14
CA GLY A 102 -3.00 13.31 13.83
C GLY A 102 -4.32 13.32 13.04
N PRO A 103 -5.45 13.62 13.73
CA PRO A 103 -6.83 13.41 13.24
C PRO A 103 -7.14 14.05 11.88
#